data_AF-A0A938C202-F1
#
_entry.id   AF-A0A938C202-F1
#
_cell.length_a   1.000
_cell.length_b   1.000
_cell.length_c   1.000
_cell.angle_alpha   90.00
_cell.angle_beta   90.00
_cell.angle_gamma   90.00
#
_symmetry.space_group_name_H-M   'P 1'
#
loop_
_entity.id
_entity.type
_entity.pdbx_description
1 polymer ?
#
loop_
_entity_poly.entity_id
_entity_poly.type
_entity_poly.pdbx_seq_one_letter_code
_entity_poly.pdbx_strand_id
1 'polypeptide(L)'
;MRTPGGRGALRRHAGAYAVVACVLSAANWHTGAPWWSFWPLAIWGVALGVHYLIHKTQSVDAAWVEERTAELHSRSYDAGHIDRICADQDANCADREAR
;
A
#
# COMPACT_ATOMS: atom_id res chain seq x y z
N MET A 1 7.45 19.49 5.93
CA MET A 1 8.89 19.16 5.95
C MET A 1 9.08 17.91 5.10
N ARG A 2 9.60 18.03 3.86
CA ARG A 2 9.71 16.91 2.90
C ARG A 2 11.03 16.20 3.17
N THR A 3 11.02 15.00 3.75
CA THR A 3 12.24 14.20 3.98
C THR A 3 12.81 13.73 2.63
N PRO A 4 14.01 14.19 2.22
CA PRO A 4 14.67 13.70 1.03
C PRO A 4 15.55 12.51 1.45
N GLY A 5 15.06 11.28 1.37
CA GLY A 5 15.86 10.15 1.87
C GLY A 5 15.63 8.75 1.30
N GLY A 6 14.44 8.39 0.81
CA GLY A 6 14.15 6.96 0.56
C GLY A 6 14.62 6.36 -0.77
N ARG A 7 14.94 7.17 -1.80
CA ARG A 7 15.09 6.65 -3.17
C ARG A 7 16.43 5.98 -3.45
N GLY A 8 17.49 6.31 -2.70
CA GLY A 8 18.84 5.81 -2.94
C GLY A 8 19.06 4.38 -2.46
N ALA A 9 18.55 4.03 -1.28
CA ALA A 9 18.68 2.70 -0.70
C ALA A 9 17.90 1.65 -1.51
N LEU A 10 16.65 1.95 -1.88
CA LEU A 10 15.82 1.07 -2.70
C LEU A 10 16.46 0.78 -4.07
N ARG A 11 17.04 1.80 -4.72
CA ARG A 11 17.75 1.63 -6.01
C ARG A 11 18.99 0.75 -5.87
N ARG A 12 19.72 0.86 -4.76
CA ARG A 12 20.87 -0.02 -4.47
C ARG A 12 20.42 -1.47 -4.25
N HIS A 13 19.31 -1.69 -3.55
CA HIS A 13 18.80 -3.03 -3.28
C HIS A 13 18.22 -3.68 -4.55
N ALA A 14 17.46 -2.94 -5.34
CA ALA A 14 16.99 -3.38 -6.66
C ALA A 14 18.16 -3.68 -7.62
N GLY A 15 19.22 -2.87 -7.58
CA GLY A 15 20.44 -3.09 -8.37
C GLY A 15 21.19 -4.36 -7.95
N ALA A 16 21.43 -4.56 -6.66
CA ALA A 16 22.07 -5.77 -6.15
C ALA A 16 21.26 -7.03 -6.51
N TYR A 17 19.93 -6.94 -6.45
CA TYR A 17 19.04 -8.02 -6.86
C TYR A 17 19.15 -8.33 -8.35
N ALA A 18 19.10 -7.32 -9.21
CA ALA A 18 19.25 -7.50 -10.66
C ALA A 18 20.59 -8.16 -11.00
N VAL A 19 21.67 -7.77 -10.33
CA VAL A 19 22.99 -8.39 -10.50
C VAL A 19 22.95 -9.87 -10.11
N VAL A 20 22.41 -10.20 -8.93
CA VAL A 20 22.30 -11.60 -8.47
C VAL A 20 21.43 -12.42 -9.43
N ALA A 21 20.31 -11.88 -9.89
CA ALA A 21 19.41 -12.54 -10.84
C ALA A 21 20.10 -12.78 -12.20
N CYS A 22 20.84 -11.80 -12.71
CA CYS A 22 21.62 -11.95 -13.94
C CYS A 22 22.71 -13.01 -13.80
N VAL A 23 23.44 -13.04 -12.67
CA VAL A 23 24.48 -14.04 -12.41
C VAL A 23 23.92 -15.46 -12.35
N LEU A 24 22.82 -15.66 -11.59
CA LEU A 24 22.14 -16.96 -11.51
C LEU A 24 21.56 -17.41 -12.86
N SER A 25 21.01 -16.48 -13.64
CA SER A 25 20.48 -16.78 -14.97
C SER A 25 21.58 -17.15 -15.96
N ALA A 26 22.72 -16.43 -15.92
CA ALA A 26 23.89 -16.74 -16.74
C ALA A 26 24.50 -18.11 -16.34
N ALA A 27 24.61 -18.39 -15.04
CA ALA A 27 25.07 -19.69 -14.55
C ALA A 27 24.15 -20.83 -15.00
N ASN A 28 22.82 -20.62 -15.00
CA ASN A 28 21.85 -21.59 -15.51
C ASN A 28 22.01 -21.84 -17.01
N TRP A 29 22.22 -20.77 -17.80
CA TRP A 29 22.48 -20.88 -19.24
C TRP A 29 23.75 -21.67 -19.53
N HIS A 30 24.83 -21.43 -18.77
CA HIS A 30 26.11 -22.12 -18.95
C HIS A 30 26.13 -23.58 -18.49
N THR A 31 25.33 -23.94 -17.48
CA THR A 31 25.32 -25.30 -16.91
C THR A 31 24.38 -26.26 -17.63
N GLY A 32 23.48 -25.78 -18.49
CA GLY A 32 22.58 -26.60 -19.31
C GLY A 32 21.61 -27.49 -18.51
N ALA A 33 21.53 -27.29 -17.20
CA ALA A 33 20.81 -28.15 -16.26
C ALA A 33 19.37 -27.65 -15.99
N PRO A 34 18.41 -28.56 -15.75
CA PRO A 34 16.99 -28.24 -15.72
C PRO A 34 16.59 -27.51 -14.44
N TRP A 35 15.77 -26.46 -14.57
CA TRP A 35 14.90 -25.81 -13.56
C TRP A 35 15.50 -25.47 -12.17
N TRP A 36 16.78 -25.73 -11.91
CA TRP A 36 17.37 -25.56 -10.60
C TRP A 36 17.50 -24.08 -10.23
N SER A 37 17.85 -23.22 -11.19
CA SER A 37 17.94 -21.77 -10.99
C SER A 37 16.61 -21.08 -10.70
N PHE A 38 15.49 -21.73 -11.05
CA PHE A 38 14.16 -21.22 -10.75
C PHE A 38 13.93 -21.10 -9.24
N TRP A 39 14.37 -22.08 -8.45
CA TRP A 39 14.13 -22.09 -7.00
C TRP A 39 14.85 -20.95 -6.28
N PRO A 40 16.16 -20.71 -6.49
CA PRO A 40 16.83 -19.52 -5.99
C PRO A 40 16.13 -18.24 -6.46
N LEU A 41 15.78 -18.11 -7.74
CA LEU A 41 15.13 -16.90 -8.26
C LEU A 41 13.75 -16.65 -7.65
N ALA A 42 12.95 -17.70 -7.47
CA ALA A 42 11.62 -17.61 -6.87
C ALA A 42 11.70 -17.21 -5.39
N ILE A 43 12.59 -17.86 -4.62
CA ILE A 43 12.83 -17.53 -3.21
C ILE A 43 13.34 -16.08 -3.08
N TRP A 44 14.30 -15.69 -3.92
CA TRP A 44 14.85 -14.34 -3.93
C TRP A 44 13.74 -13.32 -4.22
N GLY A 45 12.86 -13.62 -5.19
CA GLY A 45 11.77 -12.73 -5.59
C GLY A 45 10.75 -12.50 -4.48
N VAL A 46 10.37 -13.57 -3.78
CA VAL A 46 9.48 -13.49 -2.61
C VAL A 46 10.14 -12.70 -1.48
N ALA A 47 11.42 -12.99 -1.16
CA ALA A 47 12.14 -12.28 -0.11
C ALA A 47 12.25 -10.77 -0.38
N LEU A 48 12.46 -10.37 -1.64
CA LEU A 48 12.49 -8.97 -2.04
C LEU A 48 11.10 -8.32 -1.93
N GLY A 49 10.04 -9.03 -2.33
CA GLY A 49 8.66 -8.57 -2.18
C GLY A 49 8.33 -8.28 -0.72
N VAL A 50 8.68 -9.20 0.19
CA VAL A 50 8.51 -9.02 1.63
C VAL A 50 9.34 -7.84 2.15
N HIS A 51 10.61 -7.74 1.74
CA HIS A 51 11.48 -6.63 2.14
C HIS A 51 10.93 -5.27 1.69
N TYR A 52 10.41 -5.18 0.46
CA TYR A 52 9.76 -3.97 -0.05
C TYR A 52 8.53 -3.61 0.77
N LEU A 53 7.67 -4.58 1.10
CA LEU A 53 6.49 -4.34 1.93
C LEU A 53 6.86 -3.81 3.31
N ILE A 54 7.86 -4.41 3.98
CA ILE A 54 8.35 -3.96 5.30
C ILE A 54 8.92 -2.54 5.21
N HIS A 55 9.76 -2.25 4.22
CA HIS A 55 10.30 -0.89 4.08
C HIS A 55 9.21 0.12 3.74
N LYS A 56 8.21 -0.28 2.95
CA LYS A 56 7.09 0.58 2.61
C LYS A 56 6.22 0.89 3.83
N THR A 57 5.91 -0.11 4.66
CA THR A 57 5.14 0.11 5.90
C THR A 57 5.91 0.97 6.90
N GLN A 58 7.23 0.89 6.96
CA GLN A 58 8.05 1.81 7.77
C GLN A 58 8.08 3.24 7.23
N SER A 59 7.99 3.42 5.90
CA SER A 59 7.93 4.74 5.26
C SER A 59 6.54 5.40 5.31
N VAL A 60 5.53 4.65 5.74
CA VAL A 60 4.21 5.20 6.07
C VAL A 60 4.39 5.97 7.39
N ASP A 61 4.65 7.26 7.25
CA ASP A 61 4.89 8.17 8.36
C ASP A 61 3.64 8.29 9.24
N ALA A 62 3.80 8.29 10.56
CA ALA A 62 2.68 8.41 11.50
C ALA A 62 1.85 9.68 11.25
N ALA A 63 2.48 10.77 10.80
CA ALA A 63 1.78 12.00 10.44
C ALA A 63 0.93 11.83 9.17
N TRP A 64 1.40 11.06 8.18
CA TRP A 64 0.61 10.74 6.98
C TRP A 64 -0.58 9.83 7.33
N VAL A 65 -0.40 8.88 8.26
CA VAL A 65 -1.49 8.02 8.75
C VAL A 65 -2.55 8.85 9.45
N GLU A 66 -2.14 9.78 10.32
CA GLU A 66 -3.06 10.63 11.06
C GLU A 66 -3.84 11.56 10.14
N GLU A 67 -3.17 12.18 9.16
CA GLU A 67 -3.82 13.03 8.16
C GLU A 67 -4.79 12.25 7.26
N ARG A 68 -4.43 11.03 6.83
CA ARG A 68 -5.30 10.17 6.03
C ARG A 68 -6.47 9.59 6.82
N THR A 69 -6.25 9.26 8.09
CA THR A 69 -7.30 8.80 8.99
C THR A 69 -8.30 9.92 9.24
N ALA A 70 -7.83 11.16 9.45
CA ALA A 70 -8.69 12.33 9.59
C ALA A 70 -9.49 12.62 8.30
N GLU A 71 -8.87 12.52 7.13
CA GLU A 71 -9.57 12.66 5.84
C GLU A 71 -10.65 11.59 5.65
N LEU A 72 -10.32 10.32 5.92
CA LEU A 72 -11.28 9.21 5.88
C LEU A 72 -12.43 9.43 6.86
N HIS A 73 -12.12 9.83 8.10
CA HIS A 73 -13.11 10.13 9.12
C HIS A 73 -14.02 11.28 8.67
N SER A 74 -13.48 12.35 8.10
CA SER A 74 -14.26 13.48 7.58
C SER A 74 -15.19 13.10 6.42
N ARG A 75 -14.79 12.13 5.59
CA ARG A 75 -15.61 11.62 4.47
C ARG A 75 -16.62 10.57 4.90
N SER A 76 -16.32 9.77 5.93
CA SER A 76 -17.27 8.82 6.50
C SER A 76 -18.30 9.51 7.39
N TYR A 77 -17.93 10.64 8.01
CA TYR A 77 -18.86 11.54 8.66
C TYR A 77 -19.58 12.38 7.59
N ASP A 78 -20.38 11.70 6.76
CA ASP A 78 -21.42 12.35 5.98
C ASP A 78 -22.49 12.82 6.99
N ALA A 79 -22.19 13.89 7.73
CA ALA A 79 -23.15 14.58 8.59
C ALA A 79 -24.41 14.95 7.80
N GLY A 80 -24.27 15.14 6.49
CA GLY A 80 -25.37 15.31 5.55
C GLY A 80 -26.30 14.09 5.41
N HIS A 81 -25.87 12.88 5.75
CA HIS A 81 -26.77 11.71 5.80
C HIS A 81 -27.65 11.77 7.05
N ILE A 82 -27.09 12.05 8.22
CA ILE A 82 -27.86 12.15 9.48
C ILE A 82 -28.80 13.36 9.42
N ASP A 83 -28.34 14.51 8.91
CA ASP A 83 -29.17 15.71 8.75
C ASP A 83 -30.34 15.47 7.78
N ARG A 84 -30.15 14.70 6.70
CA ARG A 84 -31.25 14.32 5.80
C ARG A 84 -32.29 13.42 6.46
N ILE A 85 -31.85 12.46 7.28
CA ILE A 85 -32.78 11.59 8.02
C ILE A 85 -33.61 12.42 9.02
N CYS A 86 -32.98 13.32 9.77
CA CYS A 86 -33.70 14.19 10.71
C CYS A 86 -34.68 15.12 10.00
N ALA A 87 -34.26 15.77 8.90
CA ALA A 87 -35.13 16.67 8.14
C ALA A 87 -36.36 15.95 7.55
N ASP A 88 -36.21 14.73 7.04
CA ASP A 88 -37.34 13.92 6.55
C ASP A 88 -38.29 13.49 7.69
N GLN A 89 -37.77 13.29 8.89
CA GLN A 89 -38.54 12.91 10.06
C GLN A 89 -39.35 14.10 10.61
N ASP A 90 -38.75 15.29 10.64
CA ASP A 90 -39.42 16.54 11.03
C ASP A 90 -40.54 16.88 10.05
N ALA A 91 -40.31 16.73 8.74
CA ALA A 91 -41.33 16.95 7.71
C ALA A 91 -42.51 15.96 7.84
N ASN A 92 -42.24 14.68 8.13
CA ASN A 92 -43.28 13.68 8.35
C ASN A 92 -44.10 13.93 9.63
N CYS A 93 -43.46 14.44 10.70
CA CYS A 93 -44.16 14.80 11.93
C CYS A 93 -45.10 16.00 11.71
N ALA A 94 -44.66 17.03 10.98
CA ALA A 94 -45.48 18.19 10.67
C ALA A 94 -46.73 17.85 9.82
N ASP A 95 -46.58 16.95 8.83
CA ASP A 95 -47.72 16.49 8.01
C ASP A 95 -48.77 15.71 8.83
N ARG A 96 -48.32 14.95 9.83
CA ARG A 96 -49.22 14.19 10.73
C ARG A 96 -50.02 15.07 11.68
N GLU A 97 -49.50 16.20 12.13
CA GLU A 97 -50.21 17.13 13.01
C GLU A 97 -51.23 18.01 12.28
N ALA A 98 -51.04 18.21 10.97
CA ALA A 98 -51.94 19.00 10.13
C ALA A 98 -53.20 18.23 9.68
N ARG A 99 -53.35 16.96 10.08
CA ARG A 99 -54.40 16.03 9.62
C ARG A 99 -55.32 15.61 10.76
#